data_AF-A0A2V8MBB6-F1
#
_entry.id   AF-A0A2V8MBB6-F1
#
_cell.length_a   1.000
_cell.length_b   1.000
_cell.length_c   1.000
_cell.angle_alpha   90.00
_cell.angle_beta   90.00
_cell.angle_gamma   90.00
#
_symmetry.space_group_name_H-M   'P 1'
#
loop_
_entity.id
_entity.type
_entity.pdbx_description
1 polymer ?
#
loop_
_entity_poly.entity_id
_entity_poly.type
_entity_poly.pdbx_seq_one_letter_code
_entity_poly.pdbx_strand_id
1 'polypeptide(L)'
;MSEADHERARKLLAAVALDDITVGERNWLDRHLAGCTECSSEAGALSAAVQSLRVLTVAASPELVQQTKLAVYRRAQQLQAARSRSAPLWIATAISSIWMILTAPYVWRTFAWFGQMAHMPDAVWQAGFLMWWFLPATVLAAAAASRYTASERVSNWANETNWGQR
;
A
#
# COMPACT_ATOMS: atom_id res chain seq x y z
N MET A 1 45.04 -8.33 12.44
CA MET A 1 44.07 -7.23 12.66
C MET A 1 44.81 -6.07 13.27
N SER A 2 44.46 -4.84 12.91
CA SER A 2 45.16 -3.63 13.37
C SER A 2 44.40 -2.95 14.51
N GLU A 3 45.12 -2.19 15.34
CA GLU A 3 44.53 -1.36 16.41
C GLU A 3 43.42 -0.42 15.89
N ALA A 4 43.59 0.08 14.66
CA ALA A 4 42.59 0.92 14.00
C ALA A 4 41.28 0.18 13.69
N ASP A 5 41.34 -1.13 13.42
CA ASP A 5 40.14 -1.96 13.20
C ASP A 5 39.37 -2.17 14.51
N HIS A 6 40.07 -2.37 15.63
CA HIS A 6 39.45 -2.52 16.95
C HIS A 6 38.77 -1.22 17.41
N GLU A 7 39.42 -0.08 17.22
CA GLU A 7 38.84 1.23 17.53
C GLU A 7 37.59 1.52 16.68
N ARG A 8 37.62 1.13 15.41
CA ARG A 8 36.44 1.21 14.53
C ARG A 8 35.30 0.31 15.00
N ALA A 9 35.59 -0.92 15.42
CA ALA A 9 34.60 -1.85 15.94
C ALA A 9 33.91 -1.31 17.21
N ARG A 10 34.67 -0.72 18.15
CA ARG A 10 34.13 -0.09 19.37
C ARG A 10 33.19 1.08 19.05
N LYS A 11 33.56 1.95 18.10
CA LYS A 11 32.68 3.04 17.65
C LYS A 11 31.38 2.54 17.05
N LEU A 12 31.46 1.51 16.20
CA LEU A 12 30.27 0.92 15.59
C LEU A 12 29.39 0.20 16.63
N LEU A 13 29.96 -0.45 17.64
CA LEU A 13 29.19 -1.07 18.74
C LEU A 13 28.34 -0.04 19.50
N ALA A 14 28.89 1.14 19.78
CA ALA A 14 28.13 2.22 20.40
C ALA A 14 27.01 2.75 19.49
N ALA A 15 27.28 2.88 18.19
CA ALA A 15 26.31 3.35 17.20
C ALA A 15 25.16 2.34 16.98
N VAL A 16 25.44 1.03 17.03
CA VAL A 16 24.41 -0.04 16.96
C VAL A 16 23.38 0.13 18.08
N ALA A 17 23.80 0.51 19.29
CA ALA A 17 22.91 0.67 20.44
C ALA A 17 21.90 1.82 20.26
N LEU A 18 22.21 2.80 19.40
CA LEU A 18 21.36 3.94 19.06
C LEU A 18 20.60 3.76 17.75
N ASP A 19 20.72 2.59 17.12
CA ASP A 19 20.20 2.27 15.77
C ASP A 19 20.70 3.23 14.66
N ASP A 20 21.88 3.82 14.86
CA ASP A 20 22.50 4.82 13.98
C ASP A 20 23.67 4.22 13.18
N ILE A 21 23.39 3.15 12.42
CA ILE A 21 24.40 2.52 11.54
C ILE A 21 23.80 2.13 10.19
N THR A 22 24.63 2.19 9.15
CA THR A 22 24.27 1.69 7.83
C THR A 22 24.35 0.16 7.74
N VAL A 23 23.67 -0.43 6.76
CA VAL A 23 23.73 -1.88 6.48
C VAL A 23 25.17 -2.33 6.17
N GLY A 24 25.96 -1.49 5.48
CA GLY A 24 27.35 -1.80 5.15
C GLY A 24 28.26 -1.88 6.38
N GLU A 25 28.07 -0.98 7.34
CA GLU A 25 28.82 -0.96 8.59
C GLU A 25 28.45 -2.13 9.50
N ARG A 26 27.16 -2.49 9.55
CA ARG A 26 26.68 -3.67 10.27
C ARG A 26 27.33 -4.95 9.73
N ASN A 27 27.34 -5.14 8.42
CA ASN A 27 27.96 -6.31 7.79
C ASN A 27 29.48 -6.38 8.02
N TRP A 28 30.17 -5.23 8.05
CA TRP A 28 31.59 -5.18 8.38
C TRP A 28 31.83 -5.55 9.84
N LEU A 29 31.02 -5.01 10.75
CA LEU A 29 31.12 -5.27 12.18
C LEU A 29 30.87 -6.77 12.48
N ASP A 30 29.82 -7.36 11.94
CA ASP A 30 29.50 -8.79 12.13
C ASP A 30 30.67 -9.69 11.68
N ARG A 31 31.30 -9.36 10.55
CA ARG A 31 32.48 -10.08 10.06
C ARG A 31 33.68 -9.91 10.98
N HIS A 32 33.88 -8.71 11.52
CA HIS A 32 34.97 -8.43 12.47
C HIS A 32 34.76 -9.19 13.78
N LEU A 33 33.54 -9.19 14.33
CA LEU A 33 33.20 -9.90 15.57
C LEU A 33 33.35 -11.42 15.42
N ALA A 34 33.05 -11.98 14.25
CA ALA A 34 33.28 -13.39 13.97
C ALA A 34 34.77 -13.78 13.97
N GLY A 35 35.67 -12.84 13.68
CA GLY A 35 37.11 -13.03 13.65
C GLY A 35 37.87 -12.56 14.89
N CYS A 36 37.20 -11.88 15.83
CA CYS A 36 37.83 -11.23 16.98
C CYS A 36 37.16 -11.62 18.31
N THR A 37 37.89 -12.32 19.16
CA THR A 37 37.40 -12.73 20.49
C THR A 37 37.30 -11.55 21.48
N GLU A 38 38.20 -10.58 21.40
CA GLU A 38 38.18 -9.39 22.26
C GLU A 38 36.94 -8.53 21.98
N CYS A 39 36.74 -8.10 20.74
CA CYS A 39 35.60 -7.27 20.36
C CYS A 39 34.25 -8.00 20.51
N SER A 40 34.21 -9.33 20.31
CA SER A 40 32.98 -10.12 20.57
C SER A 40 32.65 -10.22 22.06
N SER A 41 33.66 -10.30 22.93
CA SER A 41 33.45 -10.26 24.39
C SER A 41 32.92 -8.89 24.85
N GLU A 42 33.47 -7.79 24.32
CA GLU A 42 32.99 -6.43 24.59
C GLU A 42 31.55 -6.22 24.11
N ALA A 43 31.23 -6.69 22.90
CA ALA A 43 29.89 -6.63 22.34
C ALA A 43 28.88 -7.41 23.21
N GLY A 44 29.27 -8.59 23.71
CA GLY A 44 28.46 -9.39 24.61
C GLY A 44 28.18 -8.68 25.94
N ALA A 45 29.19 -8.05 26.54
CA ALA A 45 29.04 -7.29 27.78
C ALA A 45 28.11 -6.07 27.60
N LEU A 46 28.27 -5.33 26.49
CA LEU A 46 27.40 -4.20 26.15
C LEU A 46 25.95 -4.65 25.93
N SER A 47 25.72 -5.74 25.19
CA SER A 47 24.38 -6.28 24.96
C SER A 47 23.71 -6.73 26.27
N ALA A 48 24.45 -7.33 27.19
CA ALA A 48 23.94 -7.72 28.50
C ALA A 48 23.53 -6.51 29.34
N ALA A 49 24.33 -5.44 29.31
CA ALA A 49 24.02 -4.17 29.99
C ALA A 49 22.80 -3.46 29.39
N VAL A 50 22.66 -3.44 28.06
CA VAL A 50 21.46 -2.88 27.40
C VAL A 50 20.22 -3.71 27.74
N GLN A 51 20.34 -5.04 27.80
CA GLN A 51 19.22 -5.91 28.12
C GLN A 51 18.73 -5.72 29.57
N SER A 52 19.64 -5.50 30.53
CA SER A 52 19.24 -5.20 31.92
C SER A 52 18.53 -3.84 32.03
N LEU A 53 18.96 -2.84 31.25
CA LEU A 53 18.29 -1.53 31.16
C LEU A 53 16.92 -1.62 30.47
N ARG A 54 16.76 -2.48 29.44
CA ARG A 54 15.46 -2.69 28.77
C ARG A 54 14.39 -3.32 29.66
N VAL A 55 14.80 -4.06 30.69
CA VAL A 55 13.86 -4.58 31.70
C VAL A 55 13.33 -3.45 32.60
N LEU A 56 14.08 -2.36 32.73
CA LEU A 56 13.69 -1.16 33.49
C LEU A 56 12.90 -0.14 32.66
N THR A 57 12.99 -0.18 31.32
CA THR A 57 12.15 0.65 30.44
C THR A 57 10.71 0.18 30.52
N VAL A 58 9.96 0.80 31.45
CA VAL A 58 8.50 0.79 31.66
C VAL A 58 7.81 -0.34 30.90
N ALA A 59 7.64 -1.49 31.56
CA ALA A 59 6.68 -2.47 31.11
C ALA A 59 5.36 -1.74 30.85
N ALA A 60 4.92 -1.71 29.58
CA ALA A 60 3.67 -1.09 29.22
C ALA A 60 2.59 -1.67 30.14
N SER A 61 1.82 -0.80 30.80
CA SER A 61 0.82 -1.27 31.75
C SER A 61 -0.09 -2.27 31.04
N PRO A 62 -0.49 -3.37 31.70
CA PRO A 62 -1.38 -4.37 31.10
C PRO A 62 -2.67 -3.73 30.56
N GLU A 63 -3.09 -2.61 31.14
CA GLU A 63 -4.19 -1.79 30.68
C GLU A 63 -3.93 -1.15 29.30
N LEU A 64 -2.75 -0.54 29.08
CA LEU A 64 -2.38 0.06 27.79
C LEU A 64 -2.33 -0.99 26.68
N VAL A 65 -1.83 -2.19 27.00
CA VAL A 65 -1.80 -3.32 26.08
C VAL A 65 -3.22 -3.77 25.72
N GLN A 66 -4.13 -3.84 26.70
CA GLN A 66 -5.53 -4.19 26.43
C GLN A 66 -6.25 -3.12 25.60
N GLN A 67 -6.06 -1.85 25.91
CA GLN A 67 -6.64 -0.74 25.13
C GLN A 67 -6.14 -0.77 23.69
N THR A 68 -4.84 -1.02 23.49
CA THR A 68 -4.25 -1.13 22.14
C THR A 68 -4.81 -2.33 21.39
N LYS A 69 -4.94 -3.50 22.04
CA LYS A 69 -5.54 -4.69 21.44
C LYS A 69 -6.98 -4.42 20.99
N LEU A 70 -7.78 -3.75 21.82
CA LEU A 70 -9.15 -3.38 21.48
C LEU A 70 -9.21 -2.40 20.31
N ALA A 71 -8.31 -1.41 20.27
CA ALA A 71 -8.23 -0.47 19.15
C ALA A 71 -7.85 -1.18 17.83
N VAL A 72 -6.87 -2.08 17.88
CA VAL A 72 -6.46 -2.91 16.73
C VAL A 72 -7.60 -3.81 16.26
N TYR A 73 -8.31 -4.46 17.19
CA TYR A 73 -9.42 -5.36 16.84
C TYR A 73 -10.58 -4.59 16.18
N ARG A 74 -10.93 -3.41 16.72
CA ARG A 74 -11.92 -2.53 16.08
C ARG A 74 -11.49 -2.10 14.69
N ARG A 75 -10.20 -1.75 14.50
CA ARG A 75 -9.68 -1.35 13.19
C ARG A 75 -9.70 -2.49 12.18
N ALA A 76 -9.35 -3.69 12.61
CA ALA A 76 -9.42 -4.90 11.80
C ALA A 76 -10.85 -5.18 11.34
N GLN A 77 -11.84 -5.06 12.24
CA GLN A 77 -13.26 -5.22 11.89
C GLN A 77 -13.74 -4.15 10.90
N GLN A 78 -13.34 -2.89 11.05
CA GLN A 78 -13.68 -1.83 10.11
C GLN A 78 -13.12 -2.11 8.70
N LEU A 79 -11.86 -2.56 8.61
CA LEU A 79 -11.24 -2.93 7.33
C LEU A 79 -11.94 -4.14 6.71
N GLN A 80 -12.32 -5.13 7.51
CA GLN A 80 -13.05 -6.30 7.03
C GLN A 80 -14.45 -5.94 6.51
N ALA A 81 -15.16 -5.04 7.19
CA ALA A 81 -16.47 -4.55 6.75
C ALA A 81 -16.38 -3.70 5.47
N ALA A 82 -15.31 -2.91 5.31
CA ALA A 82 -15.04 -2.19 4.06
C ALA A 82 -14.73 -3.15 2.90
N ARG A 83 -13.94 -4.20 3.16
CA ARG A 83 -13.63 -5.26 2.17
C ARG A 83 -14.90 -5.96 1.69
N SER A 84 -15.78 -6.37 2.61
CA SER A 84 -17.01 -7.09 2.27
C SER A 84 -18.00 -6.24 1.47
N ARG A 85 -18.08 -4.93 1.72
CA ARG A 85 -18.89 -4.00 0.91
C ARG A 85 -18.35 -3.77 -0.50
N SER A 86 -17.03 -3.85 -0.68
CA SER A 86 -16.40 -3.63 -1.99
C SER A 86 -16.43 -4.85 -2.92
N ALA A 87 -16.49 -6.06 -2.36
CA ALA A 87 -16.54 -7.31 -3.12
C ALA A 87 -17.73 -7.42 -4.11
N PRO A 88 -18.99 -7.13 -3.72
CA PRO A 88 -20.12 -7.22 -4.65
C PRO A 88 -20.06 -6.16 -5.75
N LEU A 89 -19.50 -4.97 -5.47
CA LEU A 89 -19.30 -3.95 -6.48
C LEU A 89 -18.31 -4.41 -7.55
N TRP A 90 -17.19 -5.02 -7.15
CA TRP A 90 -16.22 -5.60 -8.07
C TRP A 90 -16.80 -6.73 -8.91
N ILE A 91 -17.65 -7.59 -8.32
CA ILE A 91 -18.32 -8.68 -9.05
C ILE A 91 -19.28 -8.12 -10.09
N ALA A 92 -20.11 -7.14 -9.74
CA ALA A 92 -21.04 -6.51 -10.67
C ALA A 92 -20.30 -5.83 -11.84
N THR A 93 -19.20 -5.12 -11.56
CA THR A 93 -18.35 -4.51 -12.58
C THR A 93 -17.69 -5.55 -13.48
N ALA A 94 -17.20 -6.66 -12.91
CA ALA A 94 -16.59 -7.74 -13.67
C ALA A 94 -17.62 -8.43 -14.59
N ILE A 95 -18.81 -8.74 -14.07
CA ILE A 95 -19.90 -9.34 -14.86
C ILE A 95 -20.31 -8.41 -16.00
N SER A 96 -20.50 -7.12 -15.72
CA SER A 96 -20.83 -6.13 -16.74
C SER A 96 -19.76 -6.02 -17.83
N SER A 97 -18.48 -6.04 -17.45
CA SER A 97 -17.37 -5.98 -18.40
C SER A 97 -17.28 -7.24 -19.27
N ILE A 98 -17.45 -8.43 -18.67
CA ILE A 98 -17.47 -9.70 -19.40
C ILE A 98 -18.64 -9.71 -20.40
N TRP A 99 -19.82 -9.26 -19.97
CA TRP A 99 -20.99 -9.19 -20.84
C TRP A 99 -20.77 -8.26 -22.03
N MET A 100 -20.09 -7.13 -21.81
CA MET A 100 -19.73 -6.19 -22.87
C MET A 100 -18.77 -6.86 -23.88
N ILE A 101 -17.71 -7.53 -23.41
CA ILE A 101 -16.74 -8.23 -24.27
C ILE A 101 -17.42 -9.35 -25.06
N LEU A 102 -18.31 -10.10 -24.41
CA LEU A 102 -18.99 -11.24 -25.03
C LEU A 102 -20.01 -10.81 -26.10
N THR A 103 -20.64 -9.64 -25.93
CA THR A 103 -21.60 -9.11 -26.90
C THR A 103 -20.94 -8.44 -28.10
N ALA A 104 -19.68 -7.98 -27.98
CA ALA A 104 -18.94 -7.33 -29.07
C ALA A 104 -18.92 -8.13 -30.39
N PRO A 105 -18.56 -9.43 -30.44
CA PRO A 105 -18.55 -10.19 -31.70
C PRO A 105 -19.95 -10.41 -32.27
N TYR A 106 -20.98 -10.51 -31.43
CA TYR A 106 -22.37 -10.66 -31.88
C TYR A 106 -22.90 -9.38 -32.51
N VAL A 107 -22.65 -8.23 -31.88
CA VAL A 107 -23.02 -6.92 -32.43
C VAL A 107 -22.24 -6.61 -33.70
N TRP A 108 -20.95 -6.96 -33.75
CA TRP A 108 -20.16 -6.83 -34.97
C TRP A 108 -20.76 -7.63 -36.13
N ARG A 109 -21.24 -8.85 -35.86
CA ARG A 109 -21.83 -9.71 -36.88
C ARG A 109 -23.16 -9.16 -37.42
N THR A 110 -24.01 -8.59 -36.57
CA THR A 110 -25.25 -7.93 -37.02
C THR A 110 -24.96 -6.64 -37.77
N PHE A 111 -23.97 -5.86 -37.33
CA PHE A 111 -23.55 -4.63 -38.01
C PHE A 111 -22.89 -4.89 -39.37
N ALA A 112 -22.05 -5.92 -39.50
CA ALA A 112 -21.42 -6.29 -40.77
C ALA A 112 -22.47 -6.71 -41.81
N TRP A 113 -23.51 -7.43 -41.38
CA TRP A 113 -24.66 -7.77 -42.24
C TRP A 113 -25.40 -6.51 -42.73
N PHE A 114 -25.63 -5.52 -41.85
CA PHE A 114 -26.22 -4.23 -42.26
C PHE A 114 -25.30 -3.42 -43.19
N GLY A 115 -23.99 -3.44 -42.95
CA GLY A 115 -23.00 -2.76 -43.80
C GLY A 115 -22.98 -3.29 -45.24
N GLN A 116 -23.14 -4.61 -45.41
CA GLN A 116 -23.27 -5.23 -46.74
C GLN A 116 -24.53 -4.77 -47.48
N MET A 117 -25.63 -4.51 -46.77
CA MET A 117 -26.84 -3.94 -47.37
C MET A 117 -26.65 -2.46 -47.78
N ALA A 118 -25.88 -1.69 -47.03
CA ALA A 118 -25.71 -0.25 -47.23
C ALA A 118 -24.62 0.15 -48.26
N HIS A 119 -23.87 -0.81 -48.83
CA HIS A 119 -22.78 -0.57 -49.80
C HIS A 119 -21.72 0.47 -49.34
N MET A 120 -21.54 0.66 -48.03
CA MET A 120 -20.58 1.63 -47.48
C MET A 120 -19.20 1.00 -47.24
N PRO A 121 -18.12 1.81 -47.26
CA PRO A 121 -16.76 1.33 -46.96
C PRO A 121 -16.62 0.87 -45.50
N ASP A 122 -16.02 -0.30 -45.29
CA ASP A 122 -15.83 -0.94 -43.97
C ASP A 122 -15.17 -0.02 -42.93
N ALA A 123 -14.26 0.86 -43.35
CA ALA A 123 -13.51 1.75 -42.45
C ALA A 123 -14.39 2.78 -41.73
N VAL A 124 -15.40 3.35 -42.42
CA VAL A 124 -16.33 4.31 -41.82
C VAL A 124 -17.23 3.62 -40.79
N TRP A 125 -17.60 2.37 -41.08
CA TRP A 125 -18.45 1.56 -40.23
C TRP A 125 -17.74 1.08 -38.95
N GLN A 126 -16.47 0.68 -39.07
CA GLN A 126 -15.61 0.36 -37.92
C GLN A 126 -15.42 1.55 -36.98
N ALA A 127 -15.15 2.74 -37.54
CA ALA A 127 -14.99 3.95 -36.75
C ALA A 127 -16.29 4.34 -36.02
N GLY A 128 -17.44 4.23 -36.70
CA GLY A 128 -18.76 4.48 -36.09
C GLY A 128 -19.07 3.52 -34.94
N PHE A 129 -18.76 2.24 -35.11
CA PHE A 129 -18.94 1.24 -34.05
C PHE A 129 -18.06 1.53 -32.84
N LEU A 130 -16.76 1.80 -33.04
CA LEU A 130 -15.85 2.14 -31.94
C LEU A 130 -16.31 3.41 -31.21
N MET A 131 -16.70 4.44 -31.94
CA MET A 131 -17.19 5.70 -31.35
C MET A 131 -18.45 5.48 -30.50
N TRP A 132 -19.40 4.68 -30.99
CA TRP A 132 -20.60 4.31 -30.24
C TRP A 132 -20.29 3.40 -29.03
N TRP A 133 -19.36 2.46 -29.19
CA TRP A 133 -19.02 1.46 -28.17
C TRP A 133 -18.31 2.06 -26.96
N PHE A 134 -17.46 3.08 -27.16
CA PHE A 134 -16.76 3.77 -26.08
C PHE A 134 -17.63 4.82 -25.36
N LEU A 135 -18.74 5.23 -25.96
CA LEU A 135 -19.65 6.24 -25.43
C LEU A 135 -20.13 5.93 -23.98
N PRO A 136 -20.65 4.74 -23.64
CA PRO A 136 -21.03 4.42 -22.26
C PRO A 136 -19.86 4.42 -21.27
N ALA A 137 -18.66 4.01 -21.69
CA ALA A 137 -17.47 4.02 -20.83
C ALA A 137 -17.06 5.47 -20.48
N THR A 138 -17.13 6.38 -21.44
CA THR A 138 -16.83 7.81 -21.20
C THR A 138 -17.85 8.48 -20.28
N VAL A 139 -19.15 8.16 -20.44
CA VAL A 139 -20.21 8.68 -19.57
C VAL A 139 -20.05 8.19 -18.13
N LEU A 140 -19.74 6.91 -17.93
CA LEU A 140 -19.49 6.36 -16.60
C LEU A 140 -18.25 6.96 -15.94
N ALA A 141 -17.16 7.14 -16.70
CA ALA A 141 -15.95 7.77 -16.20
C ALA A 141 -16.19 9.24 -15.78
N ALA A 142 -16.94 10.00 -16.58
CA ALA A 142 -17.32 11.38 -16.25
C ALA A 142 -18.24 11.46 -15.02
N ALA A 143 -19.19 10.53 -14.90
CA ALA A 143 -20.06 10.44 -13.73
C ALA A 143 -19.30 10.05 -12.46
N ALA A 144 -18.30 9.17 -12.56
CA ALA A 144 -17.43 8.80 -11.44
C ALA A 144 -16.51 9.97 -11.03
N ALA A 145 -15.92 10.67 -11.99
CA ALA A 145 -15.05 11.83 -11.73
C ALA A 145 -15.82 13.00 -11.08
N SER A 146 -17.07 13.25 -11.50
CA SER A 146 -17.92 14.28 -10.87
C SER A 146 -18.31 13.92 -9.44
N ARG A 147 -18.54 12.63 -9.14
CA ARG A 147 -18.77 12.17 -7.76
C ARG A 147 -17.53 12.24 -6.88
N TYR A 148 -16.36 11.94 -7.44
CA TYR A 148 -15.09 12.03 -6.71
C TYR A 148 -14.80 13.48 -6.29
N THR A 149 -14.87 14.42 -7.24
CA THR A 149 -14.65 15.85 -6.98
C THR A 149 -15.69 16.44 -6.01
N ALA A 150 -16.94 15.96 -6.05
CA ALA A 150 -17.95 16.35 -5.06
C ALA A 150 -17.62 15.82 -3.65
N SER A 151 -17.15 14.57 -3.54
CA SER A 151 -16.81 13.97 -2.24
C SER A 151 -15.58 14.62 -1.58
N GLU A 152 -14.57 14.97 -2.37
CA GLU A 152 -13.36 15.66 -1.90
C GLU A 152 -13.66 17.07 -1.38
N ARG A 153 -14.59 17.77 -2.05
CA ARG A 153 -15.05 19.09 -1.63
C ARG A 153 -15.76 19.05 -0.27
N VAL A 154 -16.58 18.02 -0.02
CA VAL A 154 -17.30 17.86 1.26
C VAL A 154 -16.34 17.51 2.40
N SER A 155 -15.34 16.65 2.17
CA SER A 155 -14.35 16.31 3.19
C SER A 155 -13.45 17.50 3.56
N ASN A 156 -13.06 18.32 2.59
CA ASN A 156 -12.25 19.51 2.84
C ASN A 156 -13.01 20.54 3.70
N TRP A 157 -14.29 20.76 3.40
CA TRP A 157 -15.14 21.66 4.18
C TRP A 157 -15.33 21.18 5.63
N ALA A 158 -15.54 19.87 5.82
CA ALA A 158 -15.64 19.28 7.15
C ALA A 158 -14.34 19.40 7.97
N ASN A 159 -13.18 19.27 7.33
CA ASN A 159 -11.89 19.49 7.99
C ASN A 159 -11.69 20.96 8.37
N GLU A 160 -11.98 21.91 7.48
CA GLU A 160 -11.83 23.35 7.75
C GLU A 160 -12.69 23.82 8.94
N THR A 161 -13.93 23.34 9.05
CA THR A 161 -14.80 23.68 10.18
C THR A 161 -14.33 23.12 11.53
N ASN A 162 -13.59 22.01 11.54
CA ASN A 162 -13.08 21.37 12.77
C ASN A 162 -11.86 22.13 13.35
N TRP A 163 -11.08 22.81 12.51
CA TRP A 163 -9.95 23.64 12.96
C TRP A 163 -10.36 24.95 13.63
N GLY A 164 -11.59 25.43 13.41
CA GLY A 164 -12.11 26.66 14.03
C GLY A 164 -12.65 26.49 15.47
N GLN A 165 -12.69 25.27 16.01
CA GLN A 165 -13.22 24.97 17.35
C GLN A 165 -12.17 24.41 18.34
N ARG A 166 -10.89 24.36 17.97
CA ARG A 166 -9.78 24.04 18.88
C ARG A 166 -8.93 25.28 19.14
#